data_AF-N8YGK7-F1
#
_entry.id   AF-N8YGK7-F1
#
_cell.length_a   1.000
_cell.length_b   1.000
_cell.length_c   1.000
_cell.angle_alpha   90.00
_cell.angle_beta   90.00
_cell.angle_gamma   90.00
#
_symmetry.space_group_name_H-M   'P 1'
#
loop_
_entity.id
_entity.type
_entity.pdbx_description
1 polymer ?
#
loop_
_entity_poly.entity_id
_entity_poly.type
_entity_poly.pdbx_seq_one_letter_code
_entity_poly.pdbx_strand_id
1 'polypeptide(L)' 'MTKQYIARQKVGRFSKDDIVGGLSEAQIKQLVADKIIEEVKPSAQTKPSKEVKTDG' A
#
# COMPACT_ATOMS: atom_id res chain seq x y z
N MET A 1 -14.05 9.98 -5.96
CA MET A 1 -12.58 9.88 -5.99
C MET A 1 -12.19 8.68 -5.15
N THR A 2 -11.65 7.63 -5.75
CA THR A 2 -11.24 6.42 -5.03
C THR A 2 -9.92 6.70 -4.32
N LYS A 3 -9.94 6.82 -2.99
CA LYS A 3 -8.72 6.94 -2.20
C LYS A 3 -7.98 5.60 -2.30
N GLN A 4 -6.71 5.66 -2.72
CA GLN A 4 -5.85 4.49 -2.80
C GLN A 4 -4.83 4.56 -1.67
N TYR A 5 -4.49 3.42 -1.10
CA TYR A 5 -3.47 3.32 -0.07
C TYR A 5 -2.37 2.40 -0.57
N ILE A 6 -1.11 2.72 -0.29
CA ILE A 6 0.03 1.86 -0.59
C ILE A 6 0.61 1.32 0.71
N ALA A 7 0.91 0.03 0.73
CA ALA A 7 1.58 -0.60 1.85
C ALA A 7 3.05 -0.13 1.91
N ARG A 8 3.46 0.51 2.99
CA ARG A 8 4.89 0.82 3.26
C ARG A 8 5.66 -0.41 3.75
N GLN A 9 4.94 -1.40 4.26
CA GLN A 9 5.47 -2.63 4.85
C GLN A 9 4.58 -3.81 4.45
N LYS A 10 5.02 -5.05 4.66
CA LYS A 10 4.17 -6.23 4.39
C LYS A 10 2.95 -6.24 5.34
N VAL A 11 1.74 -6.27 4.79
CA VAL A 11 0.47 -6.22 5.53
C VAL A 11 -0.40 -7.41 5.18
N GLY A 12 -0.32 -8.48 5.96
CA GLY A 12 -1.02 -9.73 5.65
C GLY A 12 -0.61 -10.27 4.28
N ARG A 13 -1.50 -10.12 3.28
CA ARG A 13 -1.26 -10.51 1.88
C ARG A 13 -0.61 -9.43 1.01
N PHE A 14 -0.63 -8.17 1.45
CA PHE A 14 -0.08 -7.05 0.69
C PHE A 14 1.44 -6.97 0.93
N SER A 15 2.19 -6.80 -0.15
CA SER A 15 3.64 -6.59 -0.06
C SER A 15 3.99 -5.13 0.18
N LYS A 16 5.25 -4.86 0.51
CA LYS A 16 5.73 -3.48 0.52
C LYS A 16 5.62 -2.88 -0.89
N ASP A 17 5.18 -1.63 -0.95
CA ASP A 17 4.83 -0.85 -2.15
C ASP A 17 3.63 -1.41 -2.95
N ASP A 18 2.81 -2.27 -2.32
CA ASP A 18 1.62 -2.85 -2.92
C ASP A 18 0.37 -2.02 -2.65
N ILE A 19 -0.62 -2.06 -3.55
CA ILE A 19 -1.85 -1.26 -3.42
C ILE A 19 -2.81 -1.95 -2.44
N VAL A 20 -3.06 -1.28 -1.33
CA VAL A 20 -4.01 -1.68 -0.30
C VAL A 20 -5.39 -1.11 -0.62
N GLY A 21 -6.30 -1.99 -0.99
CA GLY A 21 -7.71 -1.69 -1.26
C GLY A 21 -8.65 -2.71 -0.63
N GLY A 22 -9.92 -2.32 -0.46
CA GLY A 22 -10.96 -3.19 0.10
C GLY A 22 -10.91 -3.35 1.63
N LEU A 23 -10.16 -2.50 2.33
CA LEU A 23 -10.19 -2.42 3.80
C LEU A 23 -11.22 -1.39 4.26
N SER A 24 -11.80 -1.61 5.43
CA SER A 24 -12.69 -0.65 6.08
C SER A 24 -11.90 0.58 6.55
N GLU A 25 -12.54 1.74 6.62
CA GLU A 25 -11.90 2.99 7.06
C GLU A 25 -11.25 2.88 8.45
N ALA A 26 -11.83 2.08 9.36
CA ALA A 26 -11.25 1.81 10.68
C ALA A 26 -9.91 1.08 10.57
N GLN A 27 -9.81 0.07 9.71
CA GLN A 27 -8.56 -0.63 9.43
C GLN A 27 -7.55 0.28 8.74
N ILE A 28 -7.99 1.07 7.76
CA ILE A 28 -7.12 2.03 7.07
C ILE A 28 -6.53 3.02 8.08
N LYS A 29 -7.35 3.61 8.97
CA LYS A 29 -6.88 4.53 10.00
C LYS A 29 -5.84 3.89 10.92
N GLN A 30 -6.08 2.66 11.35
CA GLN A 30 -5.13 1.93 12.20
C GLN A 30 -3.80 1.71 11.47
N LEU A 31 -3.86 1.18 10.24
CA LEU A 31 -2.66 0.91 9.44
C LEU A 31 -1.89 2.18 9.05
N VAL A 32 -2.59 3.30 8.84
CA VAL A 32 -1.96 4.61 8.61
C VAL A 32 -1.29 5.11 9.89
N ALA A 33 -1.96 4.99 11.04
CA ALA A 33 -1.40 5.39 12.34
C ALA A 33 -0.14 4.58 12.69
N ASP A 34 -0.15 3.29 12.39
CA ASP A 34 0.99 2.38 12.57
C ASP A 34 2.08 2.56 11.49
N LYS A 35 1.90 3.49 10.54
CA LYS A 35 2.80 3.72 9.39
C LYS A 35 3.05 2.46 8.55
N ILE A 36 2.06 1.59 8.51
CA ILE A 36 2.04 0.35 7.74
C ILE A 36 1.56 0.63 6.30
N ILE A 37 0.60 1.54 6.12
CA ILE A 37 0.13 2.00 4.81
C ILE A 37 0.15 3.54 4.70
N GLU A 38 0.14 4.07 3.49
CA GLU A 38 0.15 5.50 3.20
C GLU A 38 -0.92 5.85 2.16
N GLU A 39 -1.63 6.97 2.31
CA GLU A 39 -2.62 7.42 1.32
C GLU A 39 -1.91 7.92 0.06
N VAL A 40 -2.04 7.18 -1.04
CA VAL A 40 -1.52 7.60 -2.34
C VAL A 40 -2.52 8.54 -2.97
N LYS A 41 -2.14 9.82 -3.05
CA LYS A 41 -2.87 10.74 -3.92
C LYS A 41 -2.66 10.25 -5.37
N PRO A 42 -3.73 10.06 -6.17
CA PRO A 42 -3.64 9.54 -7.54
C PRO A 42 -2.83 10.42 -8.51
N SER A 43 -2.28 11.54 -8.05
CA SER A 43 -1.43 12.45 -8.82
C SER A 43 0.04 12.04 -8.89
N ALA A 44 0.48 11.04 -8.12
CA ALA A 44 1.87 10.58 -8.14
C ALA A 44 1.92 9.07 -8.40
N GLN A 45 1.82 8.71 -9.67
CA GLN A 45 2.33 7.45 -10.21
C GLN A 45 3.86 7.42 -10.00
N THR A 46 4.31 7.24 -8.77
CA THR A 46 5.73 7.00 -8.51
C THR A 46 5.98 5.52 -8.74
N LYS A 47 6.35 5.24 -9.99
CA LYS A 47 7.12 4.11 -10.53
C LYS A 47 7.24 2.88 -9.60
N PRO A 48 6.81 1.68 -10.05
CA PRO A 48 7.07 0.45 -9.33
C PRO A 48 8.59 0.24 -9.23
N SER A 49 9.17 0.60 -8.09
CA SER A 49 10.57 0.37 -7.79
C SER A 49 10.65 -0.77 -6.79
N LYS A 50 10.43 -1.98 -7.30
CA LYS A 50 11.31 -3.13 -7.05
C LYS A 50 10.78 -4.37 -7.76
N GLU A 51 11.53 -4.77 -8.77
CA GLU A 51 11.74 -6.18 -9.10
C GLU A 51 11.79 -7.01 -7.82
N VAL A 52 10.81 -7.90 -7.64
CA VAL A 52 11.04 -9.14 -6.89
C VAL A 52 11.41 -10.16 -7.95
N LYS A 53 12.71 -10.34 -8.14
CA LYS A 53 13.26 -11.55 -8.73
C LYS A 53 12.88 -12.69 -7.80
N THR A 54 11.80 -13.41 -8.12
CA THR A 54 11.67 -14.79 -7.69
C THR A 54 12.26 -15.63 -8.81
N ASP A 55 13.52 -16.01 -8.55
CA ASP A 55 14.25 -17.20 -8.97
C ASP A 55 13.58 -18.11 -10.02
N GLY A 56 14.29 -18.31 -11.13
CA GLY A 56 14.06 -19.35 -12.14
C GLY A 56 15.39 -19.75 -12.76
#